data_AF-A0A370HPF6-F1
#
_entry.id   AF-A0A370HPF6-F1
#
_cell.length_a   1.000
_cell.length_b   1.000
_cell.length_c   1.000
_cell.angle_alpha   90.00
_cell.angle_beta   90.00
_cell.angle_gamma   90.00
#
_symmetry.space_group_name_H-M   'P 1'
#
loop_
_entity.id
_entity.type
_entity.pdbx_description
1 polymer ?
#
loop_
_entity_poly.entity_id
_entity_poly.type
_entity_poly.pdbx_seq_one_letter_code
_entity_poly.pdbx_strand_id
1 'polypeptide(L)' 'MIRILDEGRYRVTEPEIAELNALDARLVEVADSDDDAAFIDILNRMRETVRRGVRGRKGRL' A
#
# COMPACT_ATOMS: atom_id res chain seq x y z
N MET A 1 -8.00 -4.03 -7.34
CA MET A 1 -8.05 -2.54 -7.37
C MET A 1 -8.01 -2.07 -5.93
N ILE A 2 -7.13 -1.12 -5.60
CA ILE A 2 -6.95 -0.63 -4.22
C ILE A 2 -7.40 0.84 -4.17
N ARG A 3 -8.01 1.26 -3.05
CA ARG A 3 -8.43 2.64 -2.82
C ARG A 3 -7.61 3.22 -1.66
N ILE A 4 -6.95 4.34 -1.91
CA ILE A 4 -6.39 5.17 -0.85
C ILE A 4 -7.40 6.29 -0.57
N LEU A 5 -7.75 6.48 0.70
CA LEU A 5 -8.65 7.56 1.13
C LEU A 5 -8.05 8.91 0.73
N ASP A 6 -8.89 9.85 0.30
CA ASP A 6 -8.51 11.16 -0.28
C ASP A 6 -7.70 11.17 -1.59
N GLU A 7 -7.12 10.04 -2.02
CA GLU A 7 -6.29 9.99 -3.25
C GLU A 7 -7.03 9.35 -4.44
N GLY A 8 -7.86 8.34 -4.18
CA GLY A 8 -8.67 7.65 -5.19
C GLY A 8 -8.30 6.18 -5.39
N ARG A 9 -8.53 5.67 -6.61
CA ARG A 9 -8.40 4.24 -6.94
C ARG A 9 -7.17 3.98 -7.80
N TYR A 10 -6.46 2.89 -7.50
CA TYR A 10 -5.25 2.45 -8.17
C TYR A 10 -5.42 1.02 -8.67
N ARG A 11 -4.95 0.79 -9.90
CA ARG A 11 -4.80 -0.54 -10.47
C ARG A 11 -3.37 -0.99 -10.23
N VAL A 12 -3.21 -1.93 -9.31
CA VAL A 12 -1.94 -2.59 -9.02
C VAL A 12 -1.72 -3.79 -9.94
N THR A 13 -0.47 -4.02 -10.27
CA THR A 13 0.07 -5.12 -11.09
C THR A 13 0.57 -6.26 -10.21
N GLU A 14 0.87 -7.42 -10.79
CA GLU A 14 1.37 -8.58 -10.04
C GLU A 14 2.67 -8.31 -9.25
N PRO A 15 3.67 -7.58 -9.81
CA PRO A 15 4.86 -7.20 -9.03
C PRO A 15 4.52 -6.35 -7.80
N GLU A 16 3.60 -5.40 -7.93
CA GLU A 16 3.17 -4.54 -6.83
C GLU A 16 2.38 -5.34 -5.78
N ILE A 17 1.59 -6.32 -6.20
CA ILE A 17 0.89 -7.24 -5.28
C ILE A 17 1.90 -8.09 -4.49
N ALA A 18 2.93 -8.62 -5.15
CA ALA A 18 3.97 -9.40 -4.47
C ALA A 18 4.72 -8.55 -3.42
N GLU A 19 5.05 -7.30 -3.75
CA GLU A 19 5.67 -6.35 -2.81
C GLU A 19 4.72 -6.01 -1.64
N LEU A 20 3.43 -5.79 -1.91
CA LEU A 20 2.43 -5.53 -0.87
C LEU A 20 2.27 -6.71 0.08
N ASN A 21 2.26 -7.94 -0.42
CA ASN A 21 2.19 -9.14 0.42
C ASN A 21 3.45 -9.29 1.31
N ALA A 22 4.63 -8.93 0.79
CA ALA A 22 5.86 -8.95 1.58
C ALA A 22 5.87 -7.86 2.67
N LEU A 23 5.31 -6.68 2.38
CA LEU A 23 5.15 -5.61 3.36
C LEU A 23 4.12 -5.95 4.43
N ASP A 24 3.02 -6.61 4.05
CA ASP A 24 1.98 -7.08 4.99
C ASP A 24 2.53 -8.08 6.01
N ALA A 25 3.32 -9.07 5.56
CA ALA A 25 3.97 -10.02 6.46
C ALA A 25 4.88 -9.32 7.49
N ARG A 26 5.65 -8.30 7.06
CA ARG A 26 6.51 -7.51 7.95
C ARG A 26 5.70 -6.60 8.88
N LEU A 27 4.55 -6.11 8.43
CA LEU A 27 3.68 -5.27 9.25
C LEU A 27 3.18 -6.05 10.46
N VAL A 28 2.84 -7.34 10.27
CA VAL A 28 2.44 -8.24 11.37
C VAL A 28 3.59 -8.44 12.36
N GLU A 29 4.81 -8.69 11.87
CA GLU A 29 5.99 -8.85 12.74
C GLU A 29 6.27 -7.61 13.59
N VAL A 30 6.11 -6.41 13.02
CA VAL A 30 6.39 -5.14 13.70
C VAL A 30 5.25 -4.70 14.60
N ALA A 31 4.00 -5.07 14.29
CA ALA A 31 2.86 -4.82 15.17
C ALA A 31 3.02 -5.48 16.53
N ASP A 32 3.72 -6.63 16.58
CA ASP A 32 3.98 -7.36 17.82
C ASP A 32 5.20 -6.81 18.60
N SER A 33 5.96 -5.85 18.03
CA SER A 33 7.23 -5.39 18.60
C SER A 33 7.21 -4.00 19.27
N ASP A 34 6.05 -3.35 19.43
CA ASP A 34 5.89 -1.97 19.93
C ASP A 34 6.78 -0.93 19.20
N ASP A 35 7.23 -1.23 17.97
CA ASP A 35 8.06 -0.34 17.17
C ASP A 35 7.19 0.48 16.21
N ASP A 36 6.57 1.53 16.77
CA ASP A 36 5.69 2.44 16.04
C ASP A 36 6.37 3.07 14.81
N ALA A 37 7.68 3.33 14.89
CA ALA A 37 8.43 3.96 13.81
C ALA A 37 8.55 3.00 12.61
N ALA A 38 8.92 1.74 12.88
CA ALA A 38 8.95 0.70 11.86
C ALA A 38 7.55 0.43 11.30
N PHE A 39 6.52 0.45 12.14
CA PHE A 39 5.13 0.25 11.72
C PHE A 39 4.69 1.32 10.72
N ILE A 40 4.92 2.59 11.06
CA ILE A 40 4.59 3.74 10.19
C ILE A 40 5.39 3.68 8.89
N ASP A 41 6.66 3.30 8.92
CA ASP A 41 7.49 3.16 7.71
C ASP A 41 6.91 2.11 6.74
N ILE A 42 6.49 0.95 7.25
CA ILE A 42 5.88 -0.10 6.43
C ILE A 42 4.58 0.39 5.79
N LEU A 43 3.71 1.07 6.54
CA LEU A 43 2.47 1.63 6.00
C LEU A 43 2.73 2.66 4.89
N ASN A 44 3.75 3.50 5.06
CA ASN A 44 4.14 4.47 4.03
C ASN A 44 4.64 3.77 2.77
N ARG A 45 5.47 2.73 2.91
CA ARG A 45 5.92 1.91 1.77
C ARG A 45 4.75 1.25 1.06
N MET A 46 3.77 0.68 1.79
CA MET A 46 2.57 0.10 1.17
C MET A 46 1.80 1.15 0.35
N ARG A 47 1.63 2.37 0.87
CA ARG A 47 0.99 3.48 0.12
C ARG A 47 1.77 3.82 -1.14
N GLU A 48 3.10 3.89 -1.06
CA GLU A 48 3.95 4.15 -2.22
C GLU A 48 3.85 3.05 -3.27
N THR A 49 3.89 1.78 -2.88
CA THR A 49 3.72 0.65 -3.81
C THR A 49 2.38 0.72 -4.52
N VAL A 50 1.29 1.05 -3.81
CA VAL A 50 -0.03 1.26 -4.44
C VAL A 50 -0.02 2.45 -5.41
N ARG A 51 0.70 3.53 -5.08
CA ARG A 51 0.82 4.73 -5.95
C ARG A 51 1.64 4.49 -7.22
N ARG A 52 2.54 3.50 -7.24
CA ARG A 52 3.25 3.09 -8.47
C ARG A 52 2.32 2.48 -9.50
N GLY A 53 1.21 1.89 -9.05
CA GLY A 53 0.16 1.38 -9.92
C GLY A 53 -0.53 2.47 -10.74
N VAL A 54 -1.31 2.06 -11.74
CA VAL A 54 -2.00 3.02 -12.63
C VAL A 54 -3.19 3.64 -11.88
N ARG A 55 -3.14 4.95 -11.65
CA ARG A 55 -4.29 5.71 -11.09
C ARG A 55 -5.48 5.59 -12.04
N GLY A 56 -6.58 5.04 -11.56
CA GLY A 56 -7.82 4.98 -12.32
C GLY A 56 -8.30 6.40 -12.60
N ARG A 57 -8.46 6.78 -13.88
CA ARG A 57 -9.07 8.09 -14.22
C ARG A 57 -10.43 8.18 -13.54
N LYS A 58 -10.67 9.30 -12.83
CA LYS A 58 -12.03 9.72 -12.46
C LYS A 58 -12.85 9.73 -13.77
N GLY A 59 -13.73 8.75 -13.93
CA GLY A 59 -14.78 8.82 -14.95
C GLY A 59 -15.57 10.09 -14.68
N ARG A 60 -15.49 11.03 -15.63
CA ARG A 60 -16.34 12.21 -15.69
C ARG A 60 -17.73 11.68 -16.08
N LEU A 61 -18.63 11.59 -15.10
CA LEU A 61 -20.07 11.51 -15.30
C LEU A 61 -20.62 12.92 -15.15
#